data_AF-A0A9W4WN24-F1
#
_entry.id   AF-A0A9W4WN24-F1
#
_cell.length_a   1.000
_cell.length_b   1.000
_cell.length_c   1.000
_cell.angle_alpha   90.00
_cell.angle_beta   90.00
_cell.angle_gamma   90.00
#
_symmetry.space_group_name_H-M   'P 1'
#
loop_
_entity.id
_entity.type
_entity.pdbx_description
1 polymer ?
#
loop_
_entity_poly.entity_id
_entity_poly.type
_entity_poly.pdbx_seq_one_letter_code
_entity_poly.pdbx_strand_id
1 'polypeptide(L)'
;MSLNVSRYLYTGIVDYDQHHKEVILQFLVAADELGLSNLIQHIQDYLIDDEEYLHKDPVVPLEVIYQHETFENLKDYCLEIISAEPKILFTSQKFTSLEKPIITMVLQRDDLKMKEIEIWESFLRWLFVHNLKSDDESTWSSETSTDIKQIVQEYTPLIRFYDISKEDFFLKVYPYRNFLPQDLES
;
A
#
# COMPACT_ATOMS: atom_id res chain seq x y z
N MET A 1 -1.05 -18.30 20.91
CA MET A 1 -2.41 -18.78 20.55
C MET A 1 -3.41 -17.90 21.27
N SER A 2 -4.19 -17.08 20.54
CA SER A 2 -5.16 -16.17 21.15
C SER A 2 -6.31 -16.97 21.76
N LEU A 3 -6.88 -16.48 22.87
CA LEU A 3 -7.90 -17.20 23.66
C LEU A 3 -9.15 -17.58 22.82
N ASN A 4 -9.42 -16.82 21.77
CA ASN A 4 -10.62 -16.95 20.94
C ASN A 4 -10.46 -17.95 19.78
N VAL A 5 -9.24 -18.17 19.27
CA VAL A 5 -8.97 -19.27 18.31
C VAL A 5 -9.23 -20.61 18.97
N SER A 6 -8.80 -20.74 20.23
CA SER A 6 -9.15 -21.89 21.07
C SER A 6 -10.66 -22.02 21.18
N ARG A 7 -11.38 -20.95 21.52
CA ARG A 7 -12.85 -20.97 21.64
C ARG A 7 -13.54 -21.40 20.35
N TYR A 8 -13.15 -20.87 19.18
CA TYR A 8 -13.71 -21.29 17.88
C TYR A 8 -13.53 -22.80 17.65
N LEU A 9 -12.34 -23.33 17.91
CA LEU A 9 -12.06 -24.76 17.76
C LEU A 9 -12.98 -25.63 18.64
N TYR A 10 -13.41 -25.11 19.79
CA TYR A 10 -14.30 -25.82 20.71
C TYR A 10 -15.80 -25.57 20.48
N THR A 11 -16.20 -24.40 19.96
CA THR A 11 -17.61 -24.00 19.90
C THR A 11 -18.16 -23.74 18.50
N GLY A 12 -17.30 -23.54 17.50
CA GLY A 12 -17.68 -23.11 16.15
C GLY A 12 -18.26 -21.69 16.07
N ILE A 13 -18.19 -20.90 17.14
CA ILE A 13 -18.78 -19.56 17.24
C ILE A 13 -17.69 -18.53 17.53
N VAL A 14 -17.59 -17.50 16.67
CA VAL A 14 -16.76 -16.31 16.90
C VAL A 14 -17.67 -15.11 17.18
N ASP A 15 -17.34 -14.33 18.20
CA ASP A 15 -18.07 -13.11 18.57
C ASP A 15 -17.21 -11.90 18.19
N TYR A 16 -17.51 -11.34 17.02
CA TYR A 16 -16.72 -10.29 16.38
C TYR A 16 -17.04 -8.89 16.92
N ASP A 17 -18.26 -8.67 17.42
CA ASP A 17 -18.81 -7.33 17.74
C ASP A 17 -18.20 -6.68 18.99
N GLN A 18 -17.43 -7.44 19.78
CA GLN A 18 -16.78 -6.95 21.00
C GLN A 18 -15.29 -6.61 20.84
N HIS A 19 -14.73 -6.78 19.63
CA HIS A 19 -13.29 -6.69 19.42
C HIS A 19 -12.91 -5.55 18.47
N HIS A 20 -11.80 -4.88 18.78
CA HIS A 20 -11.17 -3.96 17.83
C HIS A 20 -10.84 -4.70 16.54
N LYS A 21 -11.06 -4.06 15.39
CA LYS A 21 -10.90 -4.71 14.08
C LYS A 21 -9.47 -5.20 13.81
N GLU A 22 -8.44 -4.61 14.44
CA GLU A 22 -7.08 -5.18 14.39
C GLU A 22 -7.00 -6.57 15.03
N VAL A 23 -7.82 -6.86 16.04
CA VAL A 23 -7.91 -8.20 16.66
C VAL A 23 -8.57 -9.19 15.70
N ILE A 24 -9.53 -8.73 14.89
CA ILE A 24 -10.18 -9.57 13.87
C ILE A 24 -9.21 -9.90 12.73
N LEU A 25 -8.38 -8.94 12.30
CA LEU A 25 -7.28 -9.23 11.38
C LEU A 25 -6.30 -10.26 11.96
N GLN A 26 -5.95 -10.16 13.24
CA GLN A 26 -5.11 -11.18 13.90
C GLN A 26 -5.79 -12.56 13.93
N PHE A 27 -7.12 -12.62 14.02
CA PHE A 27 -7.85 -13.89 13.91
C PHE A 27 -7.83 -14.44 12.49
N LEU A 28 -7.92 -13.57 11.49
CA LEU A 28 -7.77 -13.95 10.08
C LEU A 28 -6.39 -14.58 9.83
N VAL A 29 -5.32 -13.94 10.31
CA VAL A 29 -3.94 -14.46 10.25
C VAL A 29 -3.84 -15.82 10.95
N ALA A 30 -4.36 -15.95 12.17
CA ALA A 30 -4.32 -17.22 12.90
C ALA A 30 -5.15 -18.33 12.22
N ALA A 31 -6.25 -17.97 11.54
CA ALA A 31 -7.04 -18.92 10.77
C ALA A 31 -6.26 -19.42 9.54
N ASP A 32 -5.49 -18.56 8.90
CA ASP A 32 -4.59 -18.91 7.79
C ASP A 32 -3.46 -19.83 8.25
N GLU A 33 -2.77 -19.50 9.34
CA GLU A 33 -1.71 -20.33 9.93
C GLU A 33 -2.20 -21.75 10.29
N LEU A 34 -3.48 -21.87 10.64
CA LEU A 34 -4.13 -23.14 10.98
C LEU A 34 -4.79 -23.85 9.79
N GLY A 35 -4.76 -23.25 8.60
CA GLY A 35 -5.38 -23.80 7.39
C GLY A 35 -6.90 -23.89 7.45
N LEU A 36 -7.57 -23.02 8.20
CA LEU A 36 -9.01 -23.04 8.42
C LEU A 36 -9.77 -22.25 7.34
N SER A 37 -9.79 -22.77 6.11
CA SER A 37 -10.36 -22.09 4.93
C SER A 37 -11.78 -21.53 5.12
N ASN A 38 -12.69 -22.29 5.72
CA ASN A 38 -14.06 -21.84 5.98
C ASN A 38 -14.11 -20.64 6.94
N LEU A 39 -13.21 -20.61 7.93
CA LEU A 39 -13.12 -19.49 8.87
C LEU A 39 -12.49 -18.27 8.19
N ILE A 40 -11.47 -18.47 7.35
CA ILE A 40 -10.85 -17.41 6.55
C ILE A 40 -11.91 -16.72 5.69
N GLN A 41 -12.73 -17.50 4.97
CA GLN A 41 -13.80 -16.94 4.15
C GLN A 41 -14.81 -16.15 5.00
N HIS A 42 -15.27 -16.73 6.10
CA HIS A 42 -16.25 -16.08 6.97
C HIS A 42 -15.74 -14.75 7.57
N ILE A 43 -14.47 -14.69 7.98
CA ILE A 43 -13.87 -13.47 8.51
C ILE A 43 -13.69 -12.43 7.41
N GLN A 44 -13.28 -12.83 6.19
CA GLN A 44 -13.19 -11.90 5.06
C GLN A 44 -14.54 -11.28 4.75
N ASP A 45 -15.60 -12.08 4.63
CA ASP A 45 -16.96 -11.60 4.37
C ASP A 45 -17.40 -10.59 5.46
N TYR A 46 -17.15 -10.91 6.74
CA TYR A 46 -17.45 -9.99 7.86
C TYR A 46 -16.68 -8.67 7.79
N LEU A 47 -15.42 -8.68 7.35
CA LEU A 47 -14.62 -7.46 7.22
C LEU A 47 -15.02 -6.63 6.00
N ILE A 48 -15.48 -7.28 4.92
CA ILE A 48 -15.95 -6.63 3.70
C ILE A 48 -17.31 -5.96 3.92
N ASP A 49 -18.21 -6.59 4.68
CA ASP A 49 -19.53 -6.04 5.01
C ASP A 49 -19.45 -4.75 5.88
N ASP A 50 -18.30 -4.48 6.51
CA ASP A 50 -18.06 -3.28 7.31
C ASP A 50 -17.19 -2.26 6.55
N GLU A 51 -17.87 -1.44 5.74
CA GLU A 51 -17.23 -0.39 4.94
C GLU A 51 -16.39 0.59 5.79
N GLU A 52 -16.73 0.82 7.06
CA GLU A 52 -16.08 1.88 7.84
C GLU A 52 -14.63 1.54 8.23
N TYR A 53 -14.29 0.26 8.33
CA TYR A 53 -12.97 -0.16 8.78
C TYR A 53 -11.87 0.17 7.78
N LEU A 54 -12.03 -0.26 6.51
CA LEU A 54 -11.02 -0.07 5.48
C LEU A 54 -10.94 1.38 4.96
N HIS A 55 -12.06 2.11 5.01
CA HIS A 55 -12.09 3.52 4.62
C HIS A 55 -11.35 4.45 5.61
N LYS A 56 -11.18 4.05 6.88
CA LYS A 56 -10.49 4.86 7.89
C LYS A 56 -8.97 4.83 7.74
N ASP A 57 -8.37 3.65 7.58
CA ASP A 57 -6.93 3.48 7.41
C ASP A 57 -6.63 2.13 6.75
N PRO A 58 -6.43 2.09 5.42
CA PRO A 58 -6.18 0.84 4.71
C PRO A 58 -4.76 0.31 4.88
N VAL A 59 -3.83 1.07 5.49
CA VAL A 59 -2.40 0.71 5.50
C VAL A 59 -2.15 -0.61 6.23
N VAL A 60 -2.64 -0.74 7.47
CA VAL A 60 -2.42 -1.95 8.28
C VAL A 60 -3.12 -3.18 7.68
N PRO A 61 -4.41 -3.10 7.27
CA PRO A 61 -5.04 -4.20 6.53
C PRO A 61 -4.24 -4.59 5.29
N LEU A 62 -3.79 -3.63 4.48
CA LEU A 62 -3.08 -3.91 3.23
C LEU A 62 -1.74 -4.62 3.46
N GLU A 63 -1.00 -4.26 4.51
CA GLU A 63 0.24 -4.97 4.90
C GLU A 63 -0.02 -6.43 5.27
N VAL A 64 -1.06 -6.68 6.09
CA VAL A 64 -1.43 -8.04 6.48
C VAL A 64 -1.90 -8.84 5.27
N ILE A 65 -2.82 -8.29 4.48
CA ILE A 65 -3.41 -8.96 3.33
C ILE A 65 -2.35 -9.33 2.30
N TYR A 66 -1.37 -8.46 2.08
CA TYR A 66 -0.30 -8.72 1.12
C TYR A 66 0.56 -9.94 1.50
N GLN A 67 0.71 -10.24 2.79
CA GLN A 67 1.52 -11.36 3.27
C GLN A 67 0.83 -12.72 3.16
N HIS A 68 -0.48 -12.75 2.90
CA HIS A 68 -1.30 -13.96 2.96
C HIS A 68 -2.09 -14.16 1.65
N GLU A 69 -1.66 -15.11 0.82
CA GLU A 69 -2.27 -15.41 -0.48
C GLU A 69 -3.74 -15.84 -0.39
N THR A 70 -4.18 -16.37 0.76
CA THR A 70 -5.55 -16.84 0.99
C THR A 70 -6.56 -15.71 1.21
N PHE A 71 -6.11 -14.46 1.34
CA PHE A 71 -6.96 -13.29 1.60
C PHE A 71 -7.36 -12.53 0.32
N GLU A 72 -7.51 -13.24 -0.80
CA GLU A 72 -7.77 -12.68 -2.13
C GLU A 72 -9.03 -11.79 -2.16
N ASN A 73 -10.16 -12.23 -1.57
CA ASN A 73 -11.39 -11.43 -1.56
C ASN A 73 -11.20 -10.09 -0.83
N LEU A 74 -10.55 -10.11 0.33
CA LEU A 74 -10.29 -8.91 1.10
C LEU A 74 -9.25 -8.00 0.42
N LYS A 75 -8.28 -8.60 -0.30
CA LYS A 75 -7.31 -7.88 -1.13
C LYS A 75 -7.99 -7.11 -2.23
N ASP A 76 -8.84 -7.77 -3.01
CA ASP A 76 -9.54 -7.16 -4.13
C ASP A 76 -10.44 -6.02 -3.65
N TYR A 77 -11.22 -6.26 -2.59
CA TYR A 77 -12.06 -5.24 -1.99
C TYR A 77 -11.26 -4.02 -1.49
N CYS A 78 -10.14 -4.24 -0.80
CA CYS A 78 -9.26 -3.17 -0.35
C CYS A 78 -8.70 -2.35 -1.54
N LEU A 79 -8.28 -3.03 -2.61
CA LEU A 79 -7.78 -2.37 -3.81
C LEU A 79 -8.86 -1.61 -4.57
N GLU A 80 -10.10 -2.08 -4.58
CA GLU A 80 -11.25 -1.35 -5.15
C GLU A 80 -11.49 -0.03 -4.40
N ILE A 81 -11.48 -0.07 -3.05
CA ILE A 81 -11.61 1.14 -2.22
C ILE A 81 -10.46 2.10 -2.51
N ILE A 82 -9.21 1.62 -2.50
CA ILE A 82 -8.03 2.44 -2.78
C ILE A 82 -8.13 3.06 -4.18
N SER A 83 -8.66 2.35 -5.17
CA SER A 83 -8.79 2.89 -6.53
C SER A 83 -9.89 3.94 -6.61
N ALA A 84 -10.99 3.75 -5.87
CA ALA A 84 -12.08 4.69 -5.80
C ALA A 84 -11.70 5.98 -5.05
N GLU A 85 -10.96 5.86 -3.94
CA GLU A 85 -10.56 6.98 -3.07
C GLU A 85 -9.07 6.96 -2.72
N PRO A 86 -8.11 7.08 -3.67
CA PRO A 86 -6.69 6.84 -3.40
C PRO A 86 -6.09 7.66 -2.25
N LYS A 87 -6.67 8.83 -1.96
CA LYS A 87 -6.26 9.70 -0.87
C LYS A 87 -6.27 9.03 0.50
N ILE A 88 -7.14 8.04 0.76
CA ILE A 88 -7.15 7.33 2.06
C ILE A 88 -5.82 6.63 2.34
N LEU A 89 -5.14 6.17 1.28
CA LEU A 89 -3.84 5.53 1.35
C LEU A 89 -2.71 6.56 1.21
N PHE A 90 -2.73 7.32 0.11
CA PHE A 90 -1.63 8.21 -0.27
C PHE A 90 -1.48 9.45 0.63
N THR A 91 -2.45 9.79 1.48
CA THR A 91 -2.30 10.88 2.46
C THR A 91 -2.00 10.38 3.87
N SER A 92 -2.05 9.07 4.10
CA SER A 92 -1.74 8.47 5.40
C SER A 92 -0.27 8.71 5.75
N GLN A 93 -0.02 9.08 7.01
CA GLN A 93 1.35 9.16 7.54
C GLN A 93 2.06 7.79 7.54
N LYS A 94 1.29 6.71 7.62
CA LYS A 94 1.80 5.34 7.55
C LYS A 94 2.08 4.88 6.12
N PHE A 95 1.72 5.65 5.10
CA PHE A 95 2.04 5.29 3.71
C PHE A 95 3.53 5.03 3.50
N THR A 96 4.39 5.81 4.17
CA THR A 96 5.85 5.67 4.06
C THR A 96 6.42 4.49 4.83
N SER A 97 5.60 3.70 5.55
CA SER A 97 6.04 2.43 6.14
C SER A 97 5.79 1.22 5.24
N LEU A 98 5.00 1.38 4.18
CA LEU A 98 4.64 0.30 3.29
C LEU A 98 5.86 -0.29 2.61
N GLU A 99 5.92 -1.63 2.54
CA GLU A 99 7.00 -2.31 1.87
C GLU A 99 6.95 -2.10 0.35
N LYS A 100 8.12 -2.16 -0.27
CA LYS A 100 8.32 -2.01 -1.72
C LYS A 100 7.28 -2.78 -2.57
N PRO A 101 7.00 -4.07 -2.30
CA PRO A 101 6.08 -4.84 -3.15
C PRO A 101 4.63 -4.33 -3.09
N ILE A 102 4.20 -3.79 -1.95
CA ILE A 102 2.85 -3.23 -1.78
C ILE A 102 2.70 -1.96 -2.60
N ILE A 103 3.69 -1.05 -2.53
CA ILE A 103 3.71 0.17 -3.32
C ILE A 103 3.72 -0.16 -4.82
N THR A 104 4.54 -1.13 -5.24
CA THR A 104 4.56 -1.60 -6.64
C THR A 104 3.19 -2.08 -7.08
N MET A 105 2.52 -2.92 -6.28
CA MET A 105 1.19 -3.44 -6.59
C MET A 105 0.15 -2.32 -6.74
N VAL A 106 0.18 -1.32 -5.84
CA VAL A 106 -0.76 -0.18 -5.91
C VAL A 106 -0.47 0.68 -7.13
N LEU A 107 0.79 1.01 -7.42
CA LEU A 107 1.18 1.87 -8.55
C LEU A 107 1.02 1.18 -9.92
N GLN A 108 0.99 -0.15 -9.98
CA GLN A 108 0.70 -0.89 -11.21
C GLN A 108 -0.76 -0.74 -11.66
N ARG A 109 -1.65 -0.27 -10.79
CA ARG A 109 -3.07 -0.13 -11.11
C ARG A 109 -3.31 1.04 -12.04
N ASP A 110 -4.12 0.79 -13.06
CA ASP A 110 -4.44 1.77 -14.08
C ASP A 110 -5.69 2.60 -13.76
N ASP A 111 -6.45 2.22 -12.73
CA ASP A 111 -7.75 2.76 -12.37
C ASP A 111 -7.77 3.67 -11.12
N LEU A 112 -6.59 4.03 -10.59
CA LEU A 112 -6.47 4.96 -9.48
C LEU A 112 -7.08 6.32 -9.84
N LYS A 113 -8.14 6.74 -9.12
CA LYS A 113 -8.79 8.06 -9.31
C LYS A 113 -8.00 9.21 -8.66
N MET A 114 -6.74 9.37 -9.06
CA MET A 114 -5.80 10.37 -8.55
C MET A 114 -4.99 10.96 -9.70
N LYS A 115 -4.55 12.21 -9.58
CA LYS A 115 -3.69 12.80 -10.62
C LYS A 115 -2.30 12.17 -10.55
N GLU A 116 -1.73 11.88 -11.70
CA GLU A 116 -0.38 11.29 -11.83
C GLU A 116 0.69 12.12 -11.12
N ILE A 117 0.53 13.45 -11.07
CA ILE A 117 1.43 14.31 -10.31
C ILE A 117 1.38 14.06 -8.80
N GLU A 118 0.20 13.80 -8.24
CA GLU A 118 0.05 13.52 -6.81
C GLU A 118 0.57 12.11 -6.48
N ILE A 119 0.47 11.17 -7.44
CA ILE A 119 1.08 9.83 -7.35
C ILE A 119 2.61 9.96 -7.32
N TRP A 120 3.19 10.75 -8.24
CA TRP A 120 4.63 11.03 -8.27
C TRP A 120 5.15 11.65 -6.97
N GLU A 121 4.47 12.68 -6.44
CA GLU A 121 4.84 13.31 -5.18
C GLU A 121 4.77 12.32 -4.00
N SER A 122 3.77 11.44 -3.99
CA SER A 122 3.64 10.42 -2.96
C SER A 122 4.72 9.34 -3.06
N PHE A 123 5.06 8.91 -4.28
CA PHE A 123 6.17 8.00 -4.54
C PHE A 123 7.50 8.58 -4.06
N LEU A 124 7.80 9.84 -4.36
CA LEU A 124 9.02 10.51 -3.89
C LEU A 124 9.08 10.56 -2.35
N ARG A 125 7.96 10.88 -1.70
CA ARG A 125 7.87 10.87 -0.24
C ARG A 125 8.21 9.49 0.35
N TRP A 126 7.69 8.41 -0.24
CA TRP A 126 8.04 7.05 0.15
C TRP A 126 9.51 6.71 -0.12
N LEU A 127 9.99 7.03 -1.32
CA LEU A 127 11.36 6.76 -1.75
C LEU A 127 12.39 7.39 -0.80
N PHE A 128 12.18 8.65 -0.43
CA PHE A 128 13.09 9.38 0.43
C PHE A 128 13.06 8.88 1.87
N VAL A 129 11.89 8.57 2.44
CA VAL A 129 11.85 7.98 3.79
C VAL A 129 12.59 6.64 3.87
N HIS A 130 12.51 5.82 2.81
CA HIS A 130 13.18 4.52 2.80
C HIS A 130 14.68 4.58 2.50
N ASN A 131 15.14 5.53 1.68
CA ASN A 131 16.51 5.53 1.16
C ASN A 131 17.36 6.69 1.68
N LEU A 132 16.74 7.70 2.28
CA LEU A 132 17.41 8.89 2.77
C LEU A 132 17.09 9.15 4.22
N LYS A 133 18.13 9.49 4.97
CA LYS A 133 17.96 10.06 6.32
C LYS A 133 17.69 11.57 6.29
N SER A 134 17.71 12.20 5.11
CA SER A 134 17.66 13.66 4.91
C SER A 134 17.17 14.03 3.50
N ASP A 135 16.34 15.08 3.41
CA ASP A 135 15.79 15.61 2.15
C ASP A 135 16.80 16.45 1.33
N ASP A 136 17.99 16.73 1.88
CA ASP A 136 19.02 17.54 1.21
C ASP A 136 19.92 16.68 0.32
N GLU A 137 19.75 16.80 -1.01
CA GLU A 137 20.52 16.10 -2.04
C GLU A 137 22.04 16.27 -1.91
N SER A 138 22.50 17.40 -1.35
CA SER A 138 23.92 17.66 -1.14
C SER A 138 24.56 16.80 -0.04
N THR A 139 23.73 16.15 0.79
CA THR A 139 24.16 15.28 1.89
C THR A 139 24.22 13.80 1.52
N TRP A 140 23.83 13.44 0.29
CA TRP A 140 23.73 12.04 -0.14
C TRP A 140 25.10 11.49 -0.53
N SER A 141 25.38 10.25 -0.09
CA SER A 141 26.57 9.54 -0.55
C SER A 141 26.41 9.13 -2.03
N SER A 142 27.53 8.88 -2.72
CA SER A 142 27.50 8.39 -4.12
C SER A 142 26.79 7.05 -4.27
N GLU A 143 26.84 6.19 -3.25
CA GLU A 143 26.15 4.89 -3.23
C GLU A 143 24.63 5.11 -3.13
N THR A 144 24.18 5.94 -2.19
CA THR A 144 22.78 6.31 -2.02
C THR A 144 22.15 6.93 -3.27
N SER A 145 22.91 7.78 -3.97
CA SER A 145 22.47 8.38 -5.24
C SER A 145 22.25 7.34 -6.35
N THR A 146 23.10 6.29 -6.37
CA THR A 146 22.99 5.21 -7.35
C THR A 146 21.75 4.34 -7.08
N ASP A 147 21.49 4.00 -5.82
CA ASP A 147 20.32 3.22 -5.42
C ASP A 147 19.01 3.95 -5.73
N ILE A 148 18.93 5.24 -5.41
CA ILE A 148 17.77 6.08 -5.72
C ILE A 148 17.52 6.13 -7.23
N LYS A 149 18.58 6.31 -8.03
CA LYS A 149 18.46 6.30 -9.49
C LYS A 149 17.87 4.98 -10.00
N GLN A 150 18.35 3.86 -9.49
CA GLN A 150 17.85 2.54 -9.90
C GLN A 150 16.36 2.37 -9.54
N ILE A 151 15.96 2.77 -8.34
CA ILE A 151 14.54 2.68 -7.92
C ILE A 151 13.67 3.62 -8.76
N VAL A 152 14.07 4.87 -8.99
CA VAL A 152 13.30 5.80 -9.83
C VAL A 152 13.11 5.24 -11.24
N GLN A 153 14.14 4.62 -11.82
CA GLN A 153 14.03 3.97 -13.13
C GLN A 153 13.05 2.79 -13.13
N GLU A 154 13.03 1.97 -12.07
CA GLU A 154 12.10 0.85 -11.91
C GLU A 154 10.63 1.30 -11.80
N TYR A 155 10.38 2.40 -11.10
CA TYR A 155 9.02 2.92 -10.88
C TYR A 155 8.55 3.91 -11.95
N THR A 156 9.46 4.47 -12.74
CA THR A 156 9.11 5.34 -13.88
C THR A 156 8.01 4.77 -14.78
N PRO A 157 8.06 3.50 -15.26
CA PRO A 157 7.02 2.96 -16.13
C PRO A 157 5.66 2.78 -15.44
N LEU A 158 5.58 2.88 -14.10
CA LEU A 158 4.34 2.77 -13.34
C LEU A 158 3.60 4.10 -13.20
N ILE A 159 4.21 5.22 -13.62
CA ILE A 159 3.64 6.56 -13.51
C ILE A 159 3.49 7.14 -14.91
N ARG A 160 2.30 7.66 -15.23
CA ARG A 160 2.01 8.17 -16.57
C ARG A 160 2.42 9.62 -16.69
N PHE A 161 3.73 9.86 -16.85
CA PHE A 161 4.28 11.21 -16.97
C PHE A 161 3.65 12.06 -18.08
N TYR A 162 3.14 11.43 -19.15
CA TYR A 162 2.44 12.13 -20.23
C TYR A 162 1.08 12.73 -19.83
N ASP A 163 0.47 12.24 -18.76
CA ASP A 163 -0.79 12.76 -18.21
C ASP A 163 -0.55 13.86 -17.16
N ILE A 164 0.71 14.20 -16.88
CA ILE A 164 1.11 15.32 -16.01
C ILE A 164 1.11 16.61 -16.83
N SER A 165 0.57 17.70 -16.26
CA SER A 165 0.59 19.01 -16.91
C SER A 165 2.03 19.48 -17.15
N LYS A 166 2.27 20.28 -18.20
CA LYS A 166 3.62 20.78 -18.50
C LYS A 166 4.18 21.63 -17.35
N GLU A 167 3.30 22.41 -16.73
CA GLU A 167 3.60 23.24 -15.57
C GLU A 167 4.04 22.39 -14.38
N ASP A 168 3.26 21.35 -14.02
CA ASP A 168 3.60 20.45 -12.93
C ASP A 168 4.86 19.64 -13.25
N PHE A 169 5.01 19.16 -14.48
CA PHE A 169 6.20 18.43 -14.90
C PHE A 169 7.45 19.28 -14.71
N PHE A 170 7.45 20.52 -15.19
CA PHE A 170 8.59 21.42 -15.05
C PHE A 170 8.89 21.77 -13.59
N LEU A 171 7.87 21.95 -12.76
CA LEU A 171 8.06 22.38 -11.37
C LEU A 171 8.39 21.24 -10.40
N LYS A 172 7.88 20.04 -10.65
CA LYS A 172 7.88 18.94 -9.66
C LYS A 172 8.52 17.64 -10.15
N VAL A 173 8.61 17.42 -11.46
CA VAL A 173 9.27 16.23 -12.04
C VAL A 173 10.69 16.56 -12.49
N TYR A 174 10.84 17.65 -13.25
CA TYR A 174 12.12 18.10 -13.82
C TYR A 174 13.25 18.33 -12.80
N PRO A 175 13.00 18.78 -11.55
CA PRO A 175 14.06 18.86 -10.54
C PRO A 175 14.80 17.53 -10.32
N TYR A 176 14.15 16.40 -10.56
CA TYR A 176 14.69 15.05 -10.38
C TYR A 176 15.21 14.41 -11.69
N ARG A 177 15.37 15.19 -12.76
CA ARG A 177 15.80 14.72 -14.10
C ARG A 177 17.07 13.86 -14.12
N ASN A 178 17.99 14.07 -13.17
CA ASN A 178 19.23 13.28 -13.08
C ASN A 178 18.98 11.79 -12.76
N PHE A 179 17.84 11.50 -12.14
CA PHE A 179 17.38 10.17 -11.75
C PHE A 179 16.42 9.55 -12.77
N LEU A 180 15.76 10.37 -13.59
CA LEU A 180 14.79 9.91 -14.59
C LEU A 180 15.48 9.28 -15.82
N PRO A 181 14.81 8.36 -16.53
CA PRO A 181 15.24 7.93 -17.85
C PRO A 181 15.30 9.09 -18.84
N GLN A 182 16.30 9.10 -19.73
CA GLN A 182 16.50 10.16 -20.73
C GLN A 182 15.31 10.31 -21.69
N ASP A 183 14.55 9.24 -21.92
CA ASP A 183 13.47 9.22 -22.90
C ASP A 183 12.23 10.04 -22.45
N LEU A 184 12.11 10.36 -21.15
CA LEU A 184 11.02 11.20 -20.61
C LEU A 184 11.20 12.70 -20.89
N GLU A 185 12.37 13.14 -21.33
CA GLU A 185 12.68 14.57 -21.54
C GLU A 185 12.27 15.10 -22.92
N SER A 186 11.58 14.28 -23.74
CA SER A 186 11.32 14.54 -25.16
C SER A 186 9.92 15.09 -25.49
#